data_AF-A0A820F3X5-F1
#
_entry.id   AF-A0A820F3X5-F1
#
_cell.length_a   1.000
_cell.length_b   1.000
_cell.length_c   1.000
_cell.angle_alpha   90.00
_cell.angle_beta   90.00
_cell.angle_gamma   90.00
#
_symmetry.space_group_name_H-M   'P 1'
#
loop_
_entity.id
_entity.type
_entity.pdbx_description
1 polymer ?
#
loop_
_entity_poly.entity_id
_entity_poly.type
_entity_poly.pdbx_seq_one_letter_code
_entity_poly.pdbx_strand_id
1 'polypeptide(L)'
;ASATWISPNKIIAYAGHGQGKGDVIVTTKSGGIGSCSVGFYGRVEQAGQFQEVAVWIEEDAVALFGLNVSKAPALLPGSGDTLGGSAADSSYE
;
A
#
# COMPACT_ATOMS: atom_id res chain seq x y z
N ALA A 1 8.07 4.67 7.98
CA ALA A 1 7.67 4.66 9.41
C ALA A 1 6.95 5.97 9.71
N SER A 2 5.84 5.92 10.45
CA SER A 2 5.03 7.09 10.79
C SER A 2 4.52 6.97 12.22
N ALA A 3 4.17 8.10 12.85
CA ALA A 3 3.62 8.13 14.20
C ALA A 3 2.59 9.27 14.32
N THR A 4 1.48 8.97 14.98
CA THR A 4 0.35 9.87 15.21
C THR A 4 0.06 9.93 16.71
N TRP A 5 0.10 11.14 17.27
CA TRP A 5 -0.24 11.39 18.67
C TRP A 5 -1.77 11.45 18.85
N ILE A 6 -2.28 10.78 19.88
CA ILE A 6 -3.73 10.73 20.18
C ILE A 6 -4.02 11.33 21.55
N SER A 7 -3.26 10.95 22.56
CA SER A 7 -3.41 11.47 23.92
C SER A 7 -2.09 11.31 24.70
N PRO A 8 -1.96 11.86 25.93
CA PRO A 8 -0.73 11.76 26.72
C PRO A 8 -0.23 10.31 26.93
N ASN A 9 -1.15 9.34 26.96
CA ASN A 9 -0.84 7.93 27.19
C ASN A 9 -1.07 7.05 25.93
N LYS A 10 -1.25 7.66 24.75
CA LYS A 10 -1.52 6.90 23.51
C LYS A 10 -0.90 7.55 22.28
N ILE A 11 -0.08 6.77 21.59
CA ILE A 11 0.52 7.08 20.29
C ILE A 11 0.29 5.86 19.40
N ILE A 12 -0.14 6.08 18.16
CA ILE A 12 -0.23 5.03 17.14
C ILE A 12 0.96 5.21 16.21
N ALA A 13 1.75 4.16 15.99
CA ALA A 13 2.92 4.23 15.14
C ALA A 13 3.04 2.98 14.26
N TYR A 14 3.51 3.19 13.03
CA TYR A 14 3.83 2.15 12.08
C TYR A 14 5.36 2.05 11.97
N ALA A 15 5.90 0.94 12.46
CA ALA A 15 7.32 0.63 12.34
C ALA A 15 7.69 0.43 10.87
N GLY A 16 8.91 0.83 10.50
CA GLY A 16 9.46 0.51 9.18
C GLY A 16 9.84 -0.97 9.08
N HIS A 17 10.38 -1.36 7.93
CA HIS A 17 10.93 -2.69 7.73
C HIS A 17 12.01 -2.98 8.79
N GLY A 18 11.86 -4.10 9.51
CA GLY A 18 12.79 -4.50 10.55
C GLY A 18 12.51 -5.93 11.01
N GLN A 19 13.59 -6.67 11.26
CA GLN A 19 13.54 -8.02 11.82
C GLN A 19 14.22 -8.02 13.19
N GLY A 20 13.67 -8.79 14.13
CA GLY A 20 14.26 -8.97 15.45
C GLY A 20 13.63 -8.10 16.53
N LYS A 21 14.24 -8.10 17.72
CA LYS A 21 13.79 -7.32 18.87
C LYS A 21 14.04 -5.83 18.62
N GLY A 22 13.00 -5.01 18.77
CA GLY A 22 13.04 -3.56 18.72
C GLY A 22 12.57 -2.95 20.03
N ASP A 23 13.22 -1.88 20.46
CA ASP A 23 12.85 -1.13 21.65
C ASP A 23 11.84 -0.02 21.31
N VAL A 24 11.05 0.40 22.29
CA VAL A 24 10.09 1.51 22.16
C VAL A 24 10.67 2.74 22.84
N ILE A 25 11.10 3.73 22.05
CA ILE A 25 11.67 4.99 22.54
C ILE A 25 10.75 6.15 22.14
N VAL A 26 10.28 6.90 23.14
CA VAL A 26 9.42 8.07 22.93
C VAL A 26 10.16 9.32 23.38
N THR A 27 10.35 10.28 22.49
CA THR A 27 10.99 11.56 22.83
C THR A 27 9.95 12.68 22.80
N THR A 28 9.87 13.43 23.90
CA THR A 28 8.99 14.59 24.03
C THR A 28 9.82 15.85 24.26
N LYS A 29 9.33 17.01 23.83
CA LYS A 29 10.05 18.29 24.00
C LYS A 29 10.19 18.68 25.48
N SER A 30 9.20 18.36 26.31
CA SER A 30 9.15 18.73 27.72
C SER A 30 9.79 17.70 28.65
N GLY A 31 9.67 16.41 28.33
CA GLY A 31 10.11 15.31 29.19
C GLY A 31 11.36 14.58 28.71
N GLY A 32 11.93 14.97 27.56
CA GLY A 32 13.10 14.31 27.00
C GLY A 32 12.80 12.90 26.49
N ILE A 33 13.77 11.99 26.64
CA ILE A 33 13.73 10.61 26.14
C ILE A 33 13.11 9.71 27.22
N GLY A 34 11.99 9.08 26.88
CA GLY A 34 11.32 8.09 27.72
C GLY A 34 11.97 6.70 27.65
N SER A 35 11.70 5.89 28.67
CA SER A 35 12.08 4.47 28.70
C SER A 35 10.86 3.58 28.65
N CYS A 36 11.02 2.38 28.09
CA CYS A 36 9.98 1.36 28.02
C CYS A 36 10.56 0.02 28.47
N SER A 37 9.84 -0.71 29.32
CA SER A 37 10.25 -2.05 29.77
C SER A 37 9.91 -3.14 28.76
N VAL A 38 9.05 -2.84 27.78
CA VAL A 38 8.63 -3.77 26.74
C VAL A 38 9.20 -3.33 25.39
N GLY A 39 9.49 -4.32 24.54
CA GLY A 39 9.89 -4.12 23.15
C GLY A 39 8.92 -4.82 22.22
N PHE A 40 9.03 -4.54 20.93
CA PHE A 40 8.34 -5.28 19.87
C PHE A 40 9.30 -6.25 19.18
N TYR A 41 8.78 -7.23 18.45
CA TYR A 41 9.60 -8.12 17.64
C TYR A 41 9.13 -8.05 16.20
N GLY A 42 9.97 -7.49 15.33
CA GLY A 42 9.73 -7.47 13.89
C GLY A 42 9.88 -8.88 13.32
N ARG A 43 8.81 -9.41 12.74
CA ARG A 43 8.86 -10.64 11.94
C ARG A 43 8.80 -10.24 10.47
N VAL A 44 9.82 -10.62 9.73
CA VAL A 44 9.74 -10.65 8.27
C VAL A 44 9.18 -12.02 7.94
N GLU A 45 7.85 -12.12 7.87
CA GLU A 45 7.22 -13.36 7.44
C GLU A 45 7.26 -13.41 5.92
N GLN A 46 8.09 -14.33 5.39
CA GLN A 46 7.99 -14.72 4.00
C GLN A 46 6.86 -15.73 3.90
N ALA A 47 5.72 -15.31 3.34
CA ALA A 47 4.60 -16.19 3.09
C ALA A 47 5.06 -17.39 2.23
N GLY A 48 4.96 -18.60 2.79
CA GLY A 48 5.14 -19.83 2.01
C GLY A 48 3.99 -20.01 1.03
N GLN A 49 4.19 -20.78 -0.04
CA GLN A 49 3.19 -20.99 -1.09
C GLN A 49 1.83 -21.52 -0.59
N PHE A 50 1.81 -22.17 0.58
CA PHE A 50 0.60 -22.70 1.22
C PHE A 50 0.30 -22.05 2.58
N GLN A 51 1.00 -20.98 2.94
CA GLN A 51 0.78 -20.31 4.22
C GLN A 51 -0.45 -19.40 4.09
N GLU A 52 -1.46 -19.61 4.92
CA GLU A 52 -2.55 -18.66 5.07
C GLU A 52 -2.00 -17.35 5.63
N VAL A 53 -2.17 -16.25 4.89
CA VAL A 53 -1.71 -14.92 5.30
C VAL A 53 -2.88 -13.96 5.25
N ALA A 54 -3.09 -13.23 6.36
CA ALA A 54 -4.03 -12.11 6.39
C ALA A 54 -3.31 -10.87 5.84
N VAL A 55 -3.64 -10.49 4.60
CA VAL A 55 -3.18 -9.23 4.00
C VAL A 55 -4.22 -8.16 4.29
N TRP A 56 -3.77 -7.05 4.88
CA TRP A 56 -4.59 -5.85 4.96
C TRP A 56 -4.64 -5.23 3.56
N ILE A 57 -5.79 -5.33 2.92
CA ILE A 57 -6.06 -4.72 1.63
C ILE A 57 -6.92 -3.48 1.91
N GLU A 58 -6.53 -2.35 1.32
CA GLU A 58 -7.37 -1.15 1.32
C GLU A 58 -8.66 -1.49 0.56
N GLU A 59 -9.83 -1.18 1.12
CA GLU A 59 -11.13 -1.64 0.58
C GLU A 59 -11.33 -1.26 -0.90
N ASP A 60 -10.70 -0.17 -1.34
CA ASP A 60 -10.70 0.31 -2.73
C ASP A 60 -9.93 -0.61 -3.70
N ALA A 61 -8.93 -1.36 -3.22
CA ALA A 61 -8.14 -2.28 -4.04
C ALA A 61 -8.86 -3.62 -4.27
N VAL A 62 -9.86 -3.94 -3.45
CA VAL A 62 -10.69 -5.15 -3.62
C VAL A 62 -11.59 -5.03 -4.86
N ALA A 63 -11.91 -3.81 -5.30
CA ALA A 63 -12.70 -3.56 -6.52
C ALA A 63 -12.02 -4.08 -7.81
N LEU A 64 -10.69 -4.28 -7.80
CA LEU A 64 -9.96 -4.81 -8.97
C LEU A 64 -10.04 -6.34 -9.09
N PHE A 65 -10.27 -7.06 -7.98
CA PHE A 65 -10.34 -8.53 -7.96
C PHE A 65 -11.77 -9.09 -7.99
N GLY A 66 -12.77 -8.24 -8.23
CA GLY A 66 -14.16 -8.66 -8.38
C GLY A 66 -15.15 -7.51 -8.63
N LEU A 67 -15.08 -6.90 -9.81
CA LEU A 67 -16.12 -6.10 -10.51
C LEU A 67 -17.12 -5.26 -9.65
N ASN A 68 -16.99 -3.93 -9.69
CA ASN A 68 -18.12 -3.08 -10.13
C ASN A 68 -17.65 -1.79 -10.82
N VAL A 69 -18.08 -1.68 -12.08
CA VAL A 69 -17.85 -0.61 -13.06
C VAL A 69 -18.76 0.57 -12.73
N SER A 70 -18.22 1.62 -12.13
CA SER A 70 -18.95 2.91 -12.12
C SER A 70 -18.09 4.17 -12.14
N LYS A 71 -16.75 4.09 -12.01
CA LYS A 71 -15.93 5.29 -12.07
C LYS A 71 -14.49 5.10 -12.54
N ALA A 72 -14.29 4.35 -13.62
CA ALA A 72 -13.00 4.31 -14.29
C ALA A 72 -13.01 5.02 -15.66
N PRO A 73 -13.01 6.37 -15.72
CA PRO A 73 -12.45 7.05 -16.88
C PRO A 73 -10.97 7.32 -16.57
N ALA A 74 -10.04 6.44 -16.99
CA ALA A 74 -8.65 6.81 -17.33
C ALA A 74 -7.65 5.64 -17.42
N LEU A 75 -7.97 4.41 -17.00
CA LEU A 75 -6.95 3.33 -16.96
C LEU A 75 -6.96 2.35 -18.15
N LEU A 76 -7.56 2.74 -19.28
CA LEU A 76 -7.27 2.08 -20.56
C LEU A 76 -6.44 3.02 -21.43
N PRO A 77 -5.19 2.68 -21.79
CA PRO A 77 -4.48 3.41 -22.82
C PRO A 77 -5.19 3.16 -24.16
N GLY A 78 -5.94 4.18 -24.61
CA GLY A 78 -6.29 4.44 -26.00
C GLY A 78 -7.05 3.34 -26.76
N SER A 79 -8.37 3.37 -26.69
CA SER A 79 -9.22 2.89 -27.79
C SER A 79 -10.36 3.87 -28.02
N GLY A 80 -10.25 4.66 -29.09
CA GLY A 80 -11.26 5.57 -29.59
C GLY A 80 -11.23 5.62 -31.11
N ASP A 81 -11.91 4.66 -31.73
CA ASP A 81 -12.85 4.72 -32.86
C ASP A 81 -13.15 6.13 -33.43
N THR A 82 -13.44 6.43 -34.70
CA THR A 82 -13.70 5.70 -35.97
C THR A 82 -13.94 6.73 -37.11
N LEU A 83 -13.80 6.28 -38.38
CA LEU A 83 -14.42 6.77 -39.63
C LEU A 83 -13.90 8.04 -40.36
N GLY A 84 -13.39 7.82 -41.60
CA GLY A 84 -13.54 8.79 -42.71
C GLY A 84 -12.45 8.81 -43.80
N GLY A 85 -12.63 8.02 -44.89
CA GLY A 85 -12.41 8.52 -46.25
C GLY A 85 -11.14 8.13 -47.05
N SER A 86 -11.35 7.20 -48.01
CA SER A 86 -10.88 7.23 -49.42
C SER A 86 -9.42 6.88 -49.81
N ALA A 87 -9.28 5.63 -50.30
CA ALA A 87 -8.74 5.20 -51.61
C ALA A 87 -7.24 5.34 -51.99
N ALA A 88 -6.85 4.37 -52.84
CA ALA A 88 -5.63 4.18 -53.63
C ALA A 88 -4.50 3.44 -52.88
N ASP A 89 -4.28 2.14 -53.12
CA ASP A 89 -3.71 1.46 -54.31
C ASP A 89 -2.20 1.17 -54.14
N SER A 90 -1.81 0.02 -54.67
CA SER A 90 -0.46 -0.46 -55.01
C SER A 90 0.47 -1.00 -53.91
N SER A 91 0.47 -2.34 -53.85
CA SER A 91 1.60 -3.24 -54.12
C SER A 91 3.03 -2.74 -53.89
N TYR A 92 3.83 -3.54 -53.18
CA TYR A 92 5.18 -3.93 -53.63
C TYR A 92 5.64 -5.22 -52.94
N GLU A 93 6.14 -6.12 -53.80
CA GLU A 93 6.95 -7.36 -53.66
C GLU A 93 6.83 -8.27 -52.42
#